data_AF-A0AAN8UDS9-F1
#
_entry.id   AF-A0AAN8UDS9-F1
#
_cell.length_a   1.000
_cell.length_b   1.000
_cell.length_c   1.000
_cell.angle_alpha   90.00
_cell.angle_beta   90.00
_cell.angle_gamma   90.00
#
_symmetry.space_group_name_H-M   'P 1'
#
loop_
_entity.id
_entity.type
_entity.pdbx_description
1 polymer ?
#
loop_
_entity_poly.entity_id
_entity_poly.type
_entity_poly.pdbx_seq_one_letter_code
_entity_poly.pdbx_strand_id
1 'polypeptide(L)'
;MCKMHMIKVALVVILVFFFCSNNNDQVEGQVSYGFYDKVCPQVENIVRDGVQSMSLTDPTTPSALLRLMFHDCQVQVFIWILLCKVG
;
A
#
# COMPACT_ATOMS: atom_id res chain seq x y z
N MET A 1 32.83 18.18 9.95
CA MET A 1 32.54 16.74 10.06
C MET A 1 31.14 16.34 9.55
N CYS A 2 30.10 17.19 9.65
CA CYS A 2 28.74 16.86 9.14
C CYS A 2 28.61 16.72 7.60
N LYS A 3 29.42 17.43 6.80
CA LYS A 3 29.35 17.37 5.32
C LYS A 3 29.76 16.01 4.74
N MET A 4 30.73 15.33 5.34
CA MET A 4 31.20 13.99 4.90
C MET A 4 30.16 12.90 5.18
N HIS A 5 29.34 13.07 6.23
CA HIS A 5 28.24 12.17 6.57
C HIS A 5 27.07 12.32 5.60
N MET A 6 26.67 13.57 5.29
CA MET A 6 25.62 13.82 4.30
C MET A 6 25.97 13.28 2.90
N ILE A 7 27.24 13.41 2.47
CA ILE A 7 27.67 12.90 1.16
C ILE A 7 27.63 11.36 1.11
N LYS A 8 28.03 10.68 2.19
CA LYS A 8 27.93 9.21 2.28
C LYS A 8 26.48 8.73 2.29
N VAL A 9 25.61 9.42 3.03
CA VAL A 9 24.16 9.12 3.06
C VAL A 9 23.54 9.36 1.68
N ALA A 10 23.89 10.46 1.01
CA ALA A 10 23.41 10.75 -0.34
C ALA A 10 23.88 9.68 -1.34
N LEU A 11 25.13 9.22 -1.27
CA LEU A 11 25.67 8.16 -2.12
C LEU A 11 24.95 6.82 -1.92
N VAL A 12 24.68 6.43 -0.66
CA VAL A 12 23.94 5.20 -0.35
C VAL A 12 22.51 5.29 -0.88
N VAL A 13 21.84 6.43 -0.72
CA VAL A 13 20.48 6.65 -1.23
C VAL A 13 20.44 6.56 -2.76
N ILE A 14 21.38 7.19 -3.46
CA ILE A 14 21.48 7.16 -4.93
C ILE A 14 21.75 5.74 -5.44
N LEU A 15 22.64 4.99 -4.78
CA LEU A 15 22.94 3.59 -5.13
C LEU A 15 21.72 2.69 -4.93
N VAL A 16 20.99 2.83 -3.83
CA VAL A 16 19.74 2.07 -3.58
C VAL A 16 18.68 2.41 -4.63
N PHE A 17 18.54 3.68 -5.01
CA PHE A 17 17.60 4.10 -6.05
C PHE A 17 17.91 3.47 -7.42
N PHE A 18 19.19 3.43 -7.80
CA PHE A 18 19.64 2.86 -9.07
C PHE A 18 19.44 1.33 -9.15
N PHE A 19 19.59 0.62 -8.02
CA PHE A 19 19.30 -0.82 -7.95
C PHE A 19 17.79 -1.13 -8.00
N CYS A 20 16.93 -0.22 -7.52
CA CYS A 20 15.48 -0.42 -7.48
C CYS A 20 14.73 -0.01 -8.77
N SER A 21 15.35 0.73 -9.70
CA SER A 21 14.67 1.27 -10.90
C SER A 21 14.52 0.31 -12.09
N ASN A 22 14.81 -1.00 -11.95
CA ASN A 22 14.67 -1.97 -13.04
C ASN A 22 13.36 -2.78 -12.96
N ASN A 23 12.22 -2.12 -12.72
CA ASN A 23 10.91 -2.75 -12.96
C ASN A 23 10.08 -1.80 -13.83
N ASN A 24 10.13 -2.02 -15.14
CA ASN A 24 9.12 -1.48 -16.06
C ASN A 24 7.88 -2.39 -16.00
N ASP A 25 7.19 -2.37 -14.87
CA ASP A 25 5.83 -2.87 -14.82
C ASP A 25 4.89 -1.69 -15.08
N GLN A 26 4.33 -1.66 -16.29
CA GLN A 26 3.12 -0.91 -16.56
C GLN A 26 2.00 -1.58 -15.74
N VAL A 27 1.83 -1.16 -14.49
CA VAL A 27 0.80 -1.72 -13.60
C VAL A 27 -0.54 -1.13 -14.00
N GLU A 28 -1.18 -1.74 -14.98
CA GLU A 28 -2.60 -1.56 -15.22
C GLU A 28 -3.35 -2.63 -14.41
N GLY A 29 -3.85 -2.27 -13.23
CA GLY A 29 -4.93 -2.98 -12.52
C GLY A 29 -4.81 -4.51 -12.33
N GLN A 30 -3.62 -5.11 -12.30
CA GLN A 30 -3.49 -6.55 -12.16
C GLN A 30 -3.58 -6.99 -10.69
N VAL A 31 -4.81 -7.17 -10.22
CA VAL A 31 -5.07 -8.01 -9.05
C VAL A 31 -5.08 -9.47 -9.53
N SER A 32 -4.18 -10.29 -9.00
CA SER A 32 -4.12 -11.72 -9.28
C SER A 32 -4.31 -12.49 -7.98
N TYR A 33 -4.98 -13.65 -8.07
CA TYR A 33 -5.02 -14.60 -6.96
C TYR A 33 -3.58 -15.07 -6.63
N GLY A 34 -3.30 -15.26 -5.34
CA GLY A 34 -1.98 -15.69 -4.88
C GLY A 34 -0.86 -14.68 -5.10
N PHE A 35 -1.18 -13.38 -5.22
CA PHE A 35 -0.18 -12.32 -5.42
C PHE A 35 0.95 -12.37 -4.39
N TYR A 36 0.63 -12.77 -3.16
CA TYR A 36 1.59 -12.84 -2.06
C TYR A 36 2.24 -14.22 -1.87
N ASP A 37 1.88 -15.26 -2.63
CA ASP A 37 2.32 -16.64 -2.37
C ASP A 37 3.84 -16.81 -2.34
N LYS A 38 4.55 -16.06 -3.19
CA LYS A 38 6.01 -16.13 -3.31
C LYS A 38 6.77 -15.37 -2.22
N VAL A 39 6.13 -14.37 -1.60
CA VAL A 39 6.78 -13.45 -0.66
C VAL A 39 6.30 -13.72 0.78
N CYS A 40 4.99 -13.84 0.96
CA CYS A 40 4.34 -14.13 2.23
C CYS A 40 3.06 -14.95 2.00
N PRO A 41 3.16 -16.30 1.92
CA PRO A 41 2.01 -17.17 1.66
C PRO A 41 1.00 -17.18 2.81
N GLN A 42 1.38 -16.71 4.00
CA GLN A 42 0.52 -16.71 5.18
C GLN A 42 -0.29 -15.42 5.36
N VAL A 43 -0.10 -14.42 4.49
CA VAL A 43 -0.72 -13.10 4.67
C VAL A 43 -2.25 -13.17 4.70
N GLU A 44 -2.86 -13.97 3.81
CA GLU A 44 -4.33 -14.09 3.75
C GLU A 44 -4.89 -14.74 5.02
N ASN A 45 -4.16 -15.71 5.59
CA ASN A 45 -4.54 -16.35 6.85
C ASN A 45 -4.37 -15.39 8.03
N ILE A 46 -3.26 -14.66 8.11
CA ILE A 46 -3.00 -13.69 9.19
C ILE A 46 -4.08 -12.60 9.20
N VAL A 47 -4.43 -12.06 8.03
CA VAL A 47 -5.49 -11.04 7.91
C VAL A 47 -6.84 -11.63 8.33
N ARG A 48 -7.17 -12.85 7.89
CA ARG A 48 -8.41 -13.54 8.25
C ARG A 48 -8.53 -13.76 9.76
N ASP A 49 -7.49 -14.29 10.39
CA ASP A 49 -7.47 -14.56 11.83
C ASP A 49 -7.58 -13.27 12.64
N GLY A 50 -6.89 -12.20 12.20
CA GLY A 50 -7.00 -10.88 12.81
C GLY A 50 -8.42 -10.32 12.73
N VAL A 51 -9.04 -10.32 11.56
CA VAL A 51 -10.42 -9.84 11.37
C VAL A 51 -11.41 -10.70 12.16
N GLN A 52 -11.23 -12.02 12.18
CA GLN A 52 -12.09 -12.92 12.93
C GLN A 52 -12.01 -12.68 14.44
N SER A 53 -10.81 -12.54 15.00
CA SER A 53 -10.61 -12.27 16.43
C SER A 53 -11.27 -10.94 16.85
N MET A 54 -11.16 -9.91 16.02
CA MET A 54 -11.80 -8.62 16.28
C MET A 54 -13.32 -8.70 16.12
N SER A 55 -13.83 -9.45 15.14
CA SER A 55 -15.27 -9.66 14.96
C SER A 55 -15.92 -10.44 16.11
N LEU A 56 -15.18 -11.33 16.77
CA LEU A 56 -15.66 -12.04 17.97
C LEU A 56 -15.71 -11.13 19.20
N THR A 57 -14.81 -10.14 19.26
CA THR A 57 -14.75 -9.16 20.36
C THR A 57 -15.83 -8.09 20.20
N ASP A 58 -15.99 -7.57 18.98
CA ASP A 58 -17.02 -6.59 18.64
C ASP A 58 -17.68 -6.94 17.28
N PRO A 59 -18.98 -7.26 17.26
CA PRO A 59 -19.69 -7.64 16.04
C PRO A 59 -19.86 -6.47 15.05
N THR A 60 -19.55 -5.22 15.44
CA THR A 60 -19.57 -4.06 14.54
C THR A 60 -18.28 -3.89 13.72
N THR A 61 -17.20 -4.60 14.08
CA THR A 61 -15.91 -4.56 13.37
C THR A 61 -16.02 -4.82 11.86
N PRO A 62 -16.67 -5.90 11.37
CA PRO A 62 -16.71 -6.18 9.93
C PRO A 62 -17.45 -5.10 9.13
N SER A 63 -18.50 -4.49 9.69
CA SER A 63 -19.24 -3.42 9.02
C SER A 63 -18.44 -2.11 8.99
N ALA A 64 -17.70 -1.80 10.06
CA ALA A 64 -16.78 -0.67 10.12
C ALA A 64 -15.61 -0.83 9.14
N LEU A 65 -15.01 -2.02 9.06
CA LEU A 65 -13.93 -2.34 8.12
C LEU A 65 -14.40 -2.16 6.67
N LEU A 66 -15.58 -2.70 6.34
CA LEU A 66 -16.16 -2.56 5.00
C LEU A 66 -16.38 -1.08 4.63
N ARG A 67 -16.92 -0.28 5.56
CA ARG A 67 -17.10 1.17 5.37
C ARG A 67 -15.77 1.89 5.14
N LEU A 68 -14.73 1.52 5.87
CA LEU A 68 -13.38 2.08 5.71
C LEU A 68 -12.80 1.75 4.32
N MET A 69 -12.96 0.50 3.85
CA MET A 69 -12.51 0.10 2.50
C MET A 69 -13.22 0.90 1.41
N PHE A 70 -14.54 1.13 1.54
CA PHE A 70 -15.26 1.98 0.61
C PHE A 70 -14.83 3.45 0.70
N HIS A 71 -14.60 3.96 1.92
CA HIS A 71 -14.15 5.34 2.14
C HIS A 71 -12.80 5.60 1.48
N ASP A 72 -11.82 4.70 1.63
CA ASP A 72 -10.47 4.87 1.05
C ASP A 72 -10.49 4.82 -0.49
N CYS A 73 -11.40 4.03 -1.09
CA CYS A 73 -11.56 3.96 -2.54
C CYS A 73 -12.37 5.13 -3.12
N GLN A 74 -13.41 5.61 -2.41
CA GLN A 74 -14.30 6.67 -2.90
C GLN A 74 -13.58 8.02 -3.04
N VAL A 75 -12.59 8.30 -2.19
CA VAL A 75 -11.88 9.59 -2.14
C VAL A 75 -11.04 9.84 -3.40
N GLN A 76 -10.70 8.79 -4.16
CA GLN A 76 -10.02 8.94 -5.45
C GLN A 76 -10.94 9.49 -6.55
N VAL A 77 -12.26 9.29 -6.50
CA VAL A 77 -13.15 9.88 -7.51
C VAL A 77 -13.30 11.39 -7.32
N PHE A 78 -13.22 11.85 -6.06
CA PHE A 78 -13.39 13.27 -5.73
C PHE A 78 -12.15 14.12 -6.02
N ILE A 79 -10.94 13.54 -5.92
CA ILE A 79 -9.71 14.27 -6.27
C ILE A 79 -9.61 14.55 -7.78
N TRP A 80 -10.11 13.65 -8.64
CA TRP A 80 -10.16 13.86 -10.09
C TRP A 80 -11.26 14.83 -10.53
N ILE A 81 -12.42 14.84 -9.84
CA ILE A 81 -13.53 15.77 -10.14
C ILE A 81 -13.21 17.22 -9.73
N LEU A 82 -12.52 17.44 -8.61
CA LEU A 82 -12.12 18.80 -8.20
C LEU A 82 -11.01 19.39 -9.08
N LEU A 83 -10.06 18.56 -9.55
CA LEU A 83 -8.98 19.05 -10.42
C LEU A 83 -9.43 19.38 -11.86
N CYS A 84 -10.53 18.81 -12.35
CA CYS A 84 -11.10 19.18 -13.66
C CYS A 84 -11.97 20.46 -13.62
N LYS A 85 -12.31 20.99 -12.44
CA LYS A 85 -13.06 22.25 -12.29
C LYS A 85 -12.16 23.46 -11.97
N VAL A 86 -10.88 23.23 -11.65
CA VAL A 86 -9.86 24.26 -11.38
C VAL A 86 -8.69 24.11 -12.36
N GLY A 87 -9.03 23.87 -13.62
CA GLY A 87 -8.15 23.95 -14.79
C GLY A 87 -8.87 24.71 -15.89
#